data_AF-A0A2S4UDN0-F1
#
_entry.id   AF-A0A2S4UDN0-F1
#
_cell.length_a   1.000
_cell.length_b   1.000
_cell.length_c   1.000
_cell.angle_alpha   90.00
_cell.angle_beta   90.00
_cell.angle_gamma   90.00
#
_symmetry.space_group_name_H-M   'P 1'
#
loop_
_entity.id
_entity.type
_entity.pdbx_description
1 polymer ?
#
loop_
_entity_poly.entity_id
_entity_poly.type
_entity_poly.pdbx_seq_one_letter_code
_entity_poly.pdbx_strand_id
1 'polypeptide(L)'
;MEPSLENIVQLSLARLACPPEHWAHFRAMTARSEACDLTRPGPATSTTPTPTHTTIVMPTPSLARTLKSIQNLVDQQEWYAAHQKYRTSAARLLKSNDPTSIQDAISLLFEGSRLLLERGQTGSGTDLGLMLIRDVLVAKKVPLGTEERNKLLTLITLTGSSGSWRKTMIDAAISWSCDAGECPTGDPTLHLSIGERLYKENQFQSAVVHLLSAANRDAARVLSNLLWTWSKEDKSNKEGTLSGRYAAIGVLGYLELGSIISARSFLEDYLQKVISNYPKLLNSETVSECNNSKIYIFVIPSLNFLQLLILTCQVGPGSLPNGTIPPANHNGPTIGKAVYQAMAGRYSRFDGWISTPAIQESLATLAEMYFGIRQQRQGGNILSDLMGSLFSGGGGGGGPGGPSSLPPSFAPLDQSNLPVELVLLL
;
A
#
# COMPACT_ATOMS: atom_id res chain seq x y z
N MET A 1 14.27 -8.60 20.31
CA MET A 1 14.21 -9.53 19.16
C MET A 1 13.85 -8.71 17.95
N GLU A 2 14.79 -8.44 17.05
CA GLU A 2 14.47 -7.79 15.79
C GLU A 2 13.64 -8.77 14.93
N PRO A 3 12.50 -8.33 14.38
CA PRO A 3 11.75 -9.17 13.44
C PRO A 3 12.63 -9.40 12.20
N SER A 4 12.74 -10.66 11.75
CA SER A 4 13.41 -11.01 10.49
C SER A 4 12.72 -10.29 9.32
N LEU A 5 13.44 -10.09 8.21
CA LEU A 5 12.89 -9.60 6.93
C LEU A 5 11.61 -10.37 6.51
N GLU A 6 11.51 -11.65 6.87
CA GLU A 6 10.32 -12.50 6.65
C GLU A 6 9.10 -12.01 7.44
N ASN A 7 9.28 -11.60 8.70
CA ASN A 7 8.22 -11.01 9.51
C ASN A 7 7.77 -9.65 8.95
N ILE A 8 8.65 -8.93 8.26
CA ILE A 8 8.35 -7.60 7.70
C ILE A 8 7.54 -7.72 6.43
N VAL A 9 7.90 -8.64 5.53
CA VAL A 9 7.07 -9.00 4.36
C VAL A 9 5.69 -9.46 4.83
N GLN A 10 5.63 -10.35 5.83
CA GLN A 10 4.38 -10.78 6.47
C GLN A 10 3.56 -9.63 7.09
N LEU A 11 4.21 -8.66 7.75
CA LEU A 11 3.53 -7.50 8.35
C LEU A 11 2.98 -6.50 7.32
N SER A 12 3.67 -6.31 6.19
CA SER A 12 3.15 -5.55 5.05
C SER A 12 1.97 -6.26 4.38
N LEU A 13 2.04 -7.57 4.20
CA LEU A 13 1.00 -8.38 3.56
C LEU A 13 -0.28 -8.50 4.43
N ALA A 14 -0.13 -8.77 5.72
CA ALA A 14 -1.26 -9.03 6.62
C ALA A 14 -2.11 -7.79 6.95
N ARG A 15 -1.55 -6.57 6.83
CA ARG A 15 -2.28 -5.31 7.10
C ARG A 15 -2.91 -4.66 5.87
N LEU A 16 -2.43 -4.99 4.67
CA LEU A 16 -2.94 -4.47 3.40
C LEU A 16 -4.09 -5.32 2.83
N ALA A 17 -4.51 -6.38 3.55
CA ALA A 17 -5.62 -7.24 3.15
C ALA A 17 -6.96 -6.48 3.13
N CYS A 18 -7.22 -5.80 2.01
CA CYS A 18 -8.55 -5.38 1.61
C CYS A 18 -9.29 -6.64 1.10
N PRO A 19 -10.54 -6.89 1.52
CA PRO A 19 -11.30 -8.07 1.08
C PRO A 19 -11.34 -8.18 -0.46
N PRO A 20 -11.33 -9.40 -1.04
CA PRO A 20 -11.42 -9.67 -2.48
C PRO A 20 -12.47 -8.83 -3.23
N GLU A 21 -13.60 -8.52 -2.60
CA GLU A 21 -14.65 -7.66 -3.17
C GLU A 21 -14.24 -6.20 -3.44
N HIS A 22 -13.29 -5.62 -2.70
CA HIS A 22 -12.90 -4.22 -2.84
C HIS A 22 -11.83 -3.98 -3.93
N TRP A 23 -11.23 -5.05 -4.46
CA TRP A 23 -10.24 -5.00 -5.54
C TRP A 23 -10.84 -4.48 -6.86
N ALA A 24 -12.14 -4.67 -7.09
CA ALA A 24 -12.81 -4.12 -8.27
C ALA A 24 -12.89 -2.58 -8.23
N HIS A 25 -13.20 -2.01 -7.05
CA HIS A 25 -13.24 -0.56 -6.85
C HIS A 25 -11.86 0.09 -6.91
N PHE A 26 -10.86 -0.56 -6.30
CA PHE A 26 -9.48 -0.10 -6.34
C PHE A 26 -8.91 -0.08 -7.77
N ARG A 27 -9.18 -1.13 -8.58
CA ARG A 27 -8.82 -1.20 -10.02
C ARG A 27 -9.45 -0.09 -10.86
N ALA A 28 -10.68 0.32 -10.55
CA ALA A 28 -11.34 1.41 -11.26
C ALA A 28 -10.76 2.79 -10.92
N MET A 29 -10.19 2.95 -9.71
CA MET A 29 -9.60 4.21 -9.24
C MET A 29 -8.17 4.42 -9.74
N THR A 30 -7.33 3.37 -9.75
CA THR A 30 -5.99 3.46 -10.36
C THR A 30 -6.07 3.77 -11.86
N ALA A 31 -6.98 3.12 -12.59
CA ALA A 31 -7.23 3.43 -14.00
C ALA A 31 -7.72 4.87 -14.25
N ARG A 32 -8.51 5.45 -13.32
CA ARG A 32 -8.95 6.86 -13.40
C ARG A 32 -7.82 7.86 -13.10
N SER A 33 -6.97 7.55 -12.13
CA SER A 33 -5.76 8.35 -11.86
C SER A 33 -4.79 8.31 -13.04
N GLU A 34 -4.65 7.15 -13.69
CA GLU A 34 -3.81 6.95 -14.88
C GLU A 34 -4.33 7.73 -16.10
N ALA A 35 -5.64 7.85 -16.25
CA ALA A 35 -6.25 8.64 -17.33
C ALA A 35 -6.05 10.16 -17.16
N CYS A 36 -5.98 10.68 -15.92
CA CYS A 36 -5.71 12.10 -15.68
C CYS A 36 -4.25 12.50 -15.96
N ASP A 37 -3.29 11.57 -15.83
CA ASP A 37 -1.85 11.85 -15.97
C ASP A 37 -1.35 11.71 -17.42
N LEU A 38 -2.12 11.07 -18.31
CA LEU A 38 -1.74 10.80 -19.72
C LEU A 38 -2.29 11.80 -20.75
N THR A 39 -3.17 12.72 -20.36
CA THR A 39 -3.70 13.77 -21.25
C THR A 39 -3.27 15.16 -20.82
N ARG A 40 -2.03 15.56 -21.13
CA ARG A 40 -1.65 16.97 -21.10
C ARG A 40 -0.74 17.35 -22.27
N PRO A 41 -1.27 18.03 -23.30
CA PRO A 41 -0.47 18.82 -24.22
C PRO A 41 -0.66 20.34 -23.97
N GLY A 42 0.45 21.08 -23.95
CA GLY A 42 0.53 22.50 -24.37
C GLY A 42 -0.10 23.58 -23.49
N PRO A 43 0.31 24.86 -23.64
CA PRO A 43 0.22 25.86 -22.59
C PRO A 43 -1.19 26.44 -22.45
N ALA A 44 -1.66 26.51 -21.20
CA ALA A 44 -2.91 27.15 -20.83
C ALA A 44 -2.82 28.67 -21.06
N THR A 45 -3.74 29.18 -21.87
CA THR A 45 -4.05 30.59 -21.97
C THR A 45 -4.58 31.11 -20.64
N SER A 46 -4.09 32.28 -20.24
CA SER A 46 -4.41 32.96 -19.00
C SER A 46 -5.90 33.33 -18.93
N THR A 47 -6.62 32.72 -17.99
CA THR A 47 -7.88 33.25 -17.46
C THR A 47 -7.72 33.46 -15.97
N THR A 48 -7.69 34.73 -15.57
CA THR A 48 -7.69 35.20 -14.18
C THR A 48 -8.92 34.69 -13.44
N PRO A 49 -8.76 34.00 -12.29
CA PRO A 49 -9.90 33.72 -11.41
C PRO A 49 -10.21 34.95 -10.54
N THR A 50 -11.47 35.34 -10.54
CA THR A 50 -12.10 36.31 -9.64
C THR A 50 -11.95 35.84 -8.17
N PRO A 51 -11.67 36.74 -7.21
CA PRO A 51 -11.45 36.34 -5.83
C PRO A 51 -12.78 35.96 -5.17
N THR A 52 -12.90 34.68 -4.78
CA THR A 52 -13.92 34.25 -3.82
C THR A 52 -13.55 34.84 -2.46
N HIS A 53 -14.37 35.77 -1.98
CA HIS A 53 -14.31 36.27 -0.62
C HIS A 53 -14.51 35.10 0.37
N THR A 54 -13.43 34.69 1.04
CA THR A 54 -13.52 33.92 2.28
C THR A 54 -14.17 34.83 3.33
N THR A 55 -15.46 34.66 3.55
CA THR A 55 -16.16 35.32 4.65
C THR A 55 -15.57 34.78 5.94
N ILE A 56 -14.82 35.62 6.66
CA ILE A 56 -14.40 35.35 8.05
C ILE A 56 -15.68 35.39 8.88
N VAL A 57 -16.29 34.22 9.10
CA VAL A 57 -17.44 34.10 9.99
C VAL A 57 -16.93 34.32 11.41
N MET A 58 -17.31 35.45 12.00
CA MET A 58 -16.99 35.80 13.37
C MET A 58 -17.56 34.72 14.31
N PRO A 59 -16.80 34.28 15.33
CA PRO A 59 -17.30 33.32 16.30
C PRO A 59 -18.54 33.88 17.00
N THR A 60 -19.54 33.03 17.23
CA THR A 60 -20.77 33.46 17.91
C THR A 60 -20.44 34.09 19.29
N PRO A 61 -21.18 35.12 19.74
CA PRO A 61 -20.87 35.81 21.02
C PRO A 61 -20.84 34.89 22.25
N SER A 62 -21.57 33.78 22.19
CA SER A 62 -21.55 32.71 23.21
C SER A 62 -20.26 31.89 23.20
N LEU A 63 -19.70 31.61 22.00
CA LEU A 63 -18.41 30.95 21.84
C LEU A 63 -17.28 31.83 22.38
N ALA A 64 -17.28 33.12 22.05
CA ALA A 64 -16.25 34.07 22.52
C ALA A 64 -16.17 34.13 24.05
N ARG A 65 -17.33 34.16 24.75
CA ARG A 65 -17.37 34.11 26.22
C ARG A 65 -16.82 32.79 26.77
N THR A 66 -17.14 31.68 26.10
CA THR A 66 -16.68 30.34 26.49
C THR A 66 -15.17 30.23 26.34
N LEU A 67 -14.63 30.67 25.20
CA LEU A 67 -13.19 30.71 24.93
C LEU A 67 -12.44 31.55 25.95
N LYS A 68 -12.93 32.76 26.29
CA LYS A 68 -12.32 33.59 27.33
C LYS A 68 -12.28 32.88 28.69
N SER A 69 -13.34 32.16 29.03
CA SER A 69 -13.38 31.44 30.29
C SER A 69 -12.48 30.21 30.30
N ILE A 70 -12.28 29.54 29.16
CA ILE A 70 -11.29 28.47 29.01
C ILE A 70 -9.88 29.03 29.12
N GLN A 71 -9.61 30.19 28.50
CA GLN A 71 -8.31 30.86 28.57
C GLN A 71 -7.90 31.14 30.02
N ASN A 72 -8.82 31.63 30.85
CA ASN A 72 -8.52 31.84 32.28
C ASN A 72 -8.09 30.54 33.00
N LEU A 73 -8.71 29.40 32.69
CA LEU A 73 -8.34 28.10 33.29
C LEU A 73 -6.95 27.65 32.81
N VAL A 74 -6.66 27.88 31.53
CA VAL A 74 -5.35 27.62 30.92
C VAL A 74 -4.27 28.49 31.57
N ASP A 75 -4.53 29.77 31.78
CA ASP A 75 -3.60 30.71 32.41
C ASP A 75 -3.30 30.32 33.87
N GLN A 76 -4.29 29.74 34.55
CA GLN A 76 -4.17 29.18 35.90
C GLN A 76 -3.59 27.75 35.92
N GLN A 77 -3.28 27.18 34.76
CA GLN A 77 -2.80 25.80 34.59
C GLN A 77 -3.76 24.72 35.14
N GLU A 78 -5.05 25.01 35.20
CA GLU A 78 -6.09 24.05 35.57
C GLU A 78 -6.46 23.16 34.37
N TRP A 79 -5.51 22.32 33.93
CA TRP A 79 -5.61 21.54 32.68
C TRP A 79 -6.83 20.64 32.62
N TYR A 80 -7.16 19.95 33.72
CA TYR A 80 -8.32 19.07 33.79
C TYR A 80 -9.64 19.85 33.67
N ALA A 81 -9.74 20.99 34.35
CA ALA A 81 -10.93 21.83 34.27
C ALA A 81 -11.10 22.43 32.87
N ALA A 82 -10.00 22.89 32.26
CA ALA A 82 -9.99 23.37 30.89
C ALA A 82 -10.44 22.27 29.90
N HIS A 83 -9.86 21.07 30.01
CA HIS A 83 -10.21 19.89 29.22
C HIS A 83 -11.71 19.58 29.30
N GLN A 84 -12.27 19.50 30.51
CA GLN A 84 -13.68 19.19 30.69
C GLN A 84 -14.60 20.30 30.15
N LYS A 85 -14.13 21.56 30.20
CA LYS A 85 -14.86 22.69 29.62
C LYS A 85 -14.86 22.66 28.09
N TYR A 86 -13.76 22.26 27.45
CA TYR A 86 -13.73 22.00 26.00
C TYR A 86 -14.75 20.91 25.62
N ARG A 87 -14.72 19.76 26.29
CA ARG A 87 -15.65 18.63 26.03
C ARG A 87 -17.11 19.06 26.14
N THR A 88 -17.49 19.66 27.28
CA THR A 88 -18.88 20.04 27.54
C THR A 88 -19.38 21.14 26.59
N SER A 89 -18.51 22.06 26.19
CA SER A 89 -18.84 23.12 25.24
C SER A 89 -19.02 22.58 23.82
N ALA A 90 -18.11 21.71 23.36
CA ALA A 90 -18.24 21.03 22.08
C ALA A 90 -19.52 20.17 22.02
N ALA A 91 -19.80 19.38 23.07
CA ALA A 91 -21.02 18.58 23.14
C ALA A 91 -22.31 19.42 23.06
N ARG A 92 -22.28 20.67 23.54
CA ARG A 92 -23.42 21.60 23.41
C ARG A 92 -23.57 22.11 21.98
N LEU A 93 -22.47 22.48 21.32
CA LEU A 93 -22.47 22.92 19.92
C LEU A 93 -22.99 21.80 19.00
N LEU A 94 -22.63 20.54 19.28
CA LEU A 94 -23.04 19.38 18.49
C LEU A 94 -24.50 18.93 18.69
N LYS A 95 -25.26 19.59 19.60
CA LYS A 95 -26.71 19.34 19.74
C LYS A 95 -27.50 19.86 18.54
N SER A 96 -27.06 20.95 17.93
CA SER A 96 -27.59 21.39 16.65
C SER A 96 -26.85 20.66 15.52
N ASN A 97 -27.51 20.55 14.36
CA ASN A 97 -26.87 20.13 13.10
C ASN A 97 -26.59 21.34 12.20
N ASP A 98 -26.49 22.52 12.79
CA ASP A 98 -26.22 23.75 12.05
C ASP A 98 -24.75 23.77 11.57
N PRO A 99 -24.47 24.07 10.28
CA PRO A 99 -23.11 24.09 9.76
C PRO A 99 -22.15 25.01 10.52
N THR A 100 -22.62 26.16 10.99
CA THR A 100 -21.80 27.10 11.78
C THR A 100 -21.44 26.49 13.12
N SER A 101 -22.39 25.85 13.79
CA SER A 101 -22.15 25.16 15.06
C SER A 101 -21.17 23.98 14.93
N ILE A 102 -21.21 23.27 13.80
CA ILE A 102 -20.24 22.21 13.48
C ILE A 102 -18.84 22.80 13.29
N GLN A 103 -18.71 23.90 12.53
CA GLN A 103 -17.42 24.57 12.34
C GLN A 103 -16.86 25.19 13.63
N ASP A 104 -17.72 25.75 14.48
CA ASP A 104 -17.35 26.21 15.82
C ASP A 104 -16.85 25.04 16.68
N ALA A 105 -17.48 23.86 16.61
CA ALA A 105 -17.04 22.67 17.34
C ALA A 105 -15.70 22.13 16.81
N ILE A 106 -15.49 22.12 15.49
CA ILE A 106 -14.21 21.75 14.87
C ILE A 106 -13.11 22.67 15.40
N SER A 107 -13.31 23.98 15.32
CA SER A 107 -12.33 24.98 15.75
C SER A 107 -12.03 24.87 17.25
N LEU A 108 -13.07 24.74 18.07
CA LEU A 108 -12.95 24.63 19.52
C LEU A 108 -12.16 23.37 19.94
N LEU A 109 -12.47 22.21 19.37
CA LEU A 109 -11.80 20.95 19.72
C LEU A 109 -10.39 20.88 19.16
N PHE A 110 -10.16 21.36 17.93
CA PHE A 110 -8.83 21.42 17.35
C PHE A 110 -7.90 22.30 18.19
N GLU A 111 -8.33 23.52 18.52
CA GLU A 111 -7.54 24.46 19.32
C GLU A 111 -7.29 23.95 20.74
N GLY A 112 -8.31 23.35 21.38
CA GLY A 112 -8.14 22.75 22.70
C GLY A 112 -7.18 21.55 22.68
N SER A 113 -7.30 20.68 21.67
CA SER A 113 -6.40 19.54 21.49
C SER A 113 -4.96 20.02 21.27
N ARG A 114 -4.76 20.94 20.31
CA ARG A 114 -3.45 21.55 20.00
C ARG A 114 -2.79 22.12 21.25
N LEU A 115 -3.49 23.00 21.96
CA LEU A 115 -3.00 23.66 23.16
C LEU A 115 -2.59 22.66 24.25
N LEU A 116 -3.44 21.68 24.57
CA LEU A 116 -3.12 20.71 25.62
C LEU A 116 -1.94 19.81 25.24
N LEU A 117 -1.82 19.43 23.95
CA LEU A 117 -0.66 18.69 23.45
C LEU A 117 0.63 19.51 23.59
N GLU A 118 0.62 20.79 23.19
CA GLU A 118 1.77 21.71 23.33
C GLU A 118 2.22 21.90 24.79
N ARG A 119 1.30 21.75 25.75
CA ARG A 119 1.57 21.84 27.19
C ARG A 119 1.93 20.49 27.84
N GLY A 120 2.14 19.45 27.04
CA GLY A 120 2.53 18.12 27.52
C GLY A 120 1.38 17.34 28.18
N GLN A 121 0.14 17.83 28.09
CA GLN A 121 -1.06 17.15 28.58
C GLN A 121 -1.56 16.16 27.53
N THR A 122 -0.71 15.21 27.14
CA THR A 122 -0.91 14.34 25.97
C THR A 122 -2.24 13.58 26.03
N GLY A 123 -2.58 12.98 27.18
CA GLY A 123 -3.83 12.24 27.33
C GLY A 123 -5.08 13.10 27.07
N SER A 124 -5.16 14.29 27.69
CA SER A 124 -6.29 15.20 27.49
C SER A 124 -6.33 15.79 26.09
N GLY A 125 -5.17 16.16 25.52
CA GLY A 125 -5.07 16.66 24.16
C GLY A 125 -5.49 15.60 23.13
N THR A 126 -5.04 14.36 23.29
CA THR A 126 -5.45 13.24 22.43
C THR A 126 -6.94 12.93 22.59
N ASP A 127 -7.49 12.94 23.79
CA ASP A 127 -8.93 12.74 24.00
C ASP A 127 -9.78 13.79 23.27
N LEU A 128 -9.42 15.08 23.33
CA LEU A 128 -10.09 16.12 22.55
C LEU A 128 -9.95 15.92 21.04
N GLY A 129 -8.78 15.49 20.57
CA GLY A 129 -8.57 15.18 19.16
C GLY A 129 -9.38 13.98 18.68
N LEU A 130 -9.55 12.96 19.53
CA LEU A 130 -10.43 11.82 19.24
C LEU A 130 -11.91 12.23 19.25
N MET A 131 -12.31 13.13 20.15
CA MET A 131 -13.64 13.72 20.14
C MET A 131 -13.89 14.51 18.85
N LEU A 132 -12.90 15.28 18.37
CA LEU A 132 -12.97 15.95 17.07
C LEU A 132 -13.24 14.94 15.95
N ILE A 133 -12.46 13.86 15.87
CA ILE A 133 -12.63 12.85 14.81
C ILE A 133 -13.98 12.15 14.91
N ARG A 134 -14.31 11.58 16.08
CA ARG A 134 -15.47 10.69 16.23
C ARG A 134 -16.79 11.45 16.28
N ASP A 135 -16.87 12.47 17.13
CA ASP A 135 -18.13 13.13 17.46
C ASP A 135 -18.44 14.30 16.50
N VAL A 136 -17.43 14.74 15.74
CA VAL A 136 -17.60 15.79 14.73
C VAL A 136 -17.38 15.24 13.33
N LEU A 137 -16.15 14.85 12.97
CA LEU A 137 -15.84 14.51 11.58
C LEU A 137 -16.63 13.30 11.08
N VAL A 138 -16.68 12.23 11.86
CA VAL A 138 -17.46 11.02 11.55
C VAL A 138 -18.95 11.27 11.76
N ALA A 139 -19.39 11.61 12.99
CA ALA A 139 -20.81 11.68 13.32
C ALA A 139 -21.60 12.75 12.54
N LYS A 140 -20.95 13.85 12.16
CA LYS A 140 -21.56 14.92 11.35
C LYS A 140 -21.26 14.80 9.86
N LYS A 141 -20.59 13.72 9.42
CA LYS A 141 -20.25 13.43 8.03
C LYS A 141 -19.51 14.58 7.34
N VAL A 142 -18.50 15.12 8.02
CA VAL A 142 -17.67 16.19 7.46
C VAL A 142 -16.85 15.59 6.31
N PRO A 143 -16.90 16.19 5.10
CA PRO A 143 -16.16 15.67 3.96
C PRO A 143 -14.65 15.80 4.19
N LEU A 144 -13.89 14.92 3.54
CA LEU A 144 -12.44 15.00 3.55
C LEU A 144 -11.96 16.23 2.76
N GLY A 145 -11.44 17.24 3.48
CA GLY A 145 -10.87 18.46 2.90
C GLY A 145 -9.41 18.69 3.28
N THR A 146 -8.78 19.67 2.62
CA THR A 146 -7.40 20.09 2.90
C THR A 146 -7.24 20.63 4.31
N GLU A 147 -8.22 21.39 4.80
CA GLU A 147 -8.14 21.95 6.14
C GLU A 147 -8.24 20.88 7.23
N GLU A 148 -9.20 19.95 7.11
CA GLU A 148 -9.41 18.87 8.06
C GLU A 148 -8.17 17.97 8.12
N ARG A 149 -7.61 17.63 6.96
CA ARG A 149 -6.35 16.89 6.85
C ARG A 149 -5.22 17.60 7.60
N ASN A 150 -5.03 18.90 7.36
CA ASN A 150 -3.96 19.68 8.00
C ASN A 150 -4.15 19.77 9.52
N LYS A 151 -5.39 19.92 9.99
CA LYS A 151 -5.73 19.89 11.43
C LYS A 151 -5.32 18.55 12.04
N LEU A 152 -5.71 17.42 11.43
CA LEU A 152 -5.35 16.09 11.94
C LEU A 152 -3.83 15.84 11.92
N LEU A 153 -3.13 16.22 10.85
CA LEU A 153 -1.67 16.11 10.78
C LEU A 153 -0.95 16.93 11.85
N THR A 154 -1.47 18.11 12.17
CA THR A 154 -0.97 18.95 13.26
C THR A 154 -1.13 18.23 14.60
N LEU A 155 -2.31 17.68 14.90
CA LEU A 155 -2.54 16.95 16.15
C LEU A 155 -1.71 15.67 16.25
N ILE A 156 -1.58 14.90 15.17
CA ILE A 156 -0.73 13.70 15.11
C ILE A 156 0.73 14.07 15.40
N THR A 157 1.21 15.17 14.83
CA THR A 157 2.57 15.68 15.06
C THR A 157 2.78 16.05 16.53
N LEU A 158 1.87 16.82 17.11
CA LEU A 158 1.98 17.32 18.49
C LEU A 158 1.80 16.22 19.54
N THR A 159 1.10 15.14 19.21
CA THR A 159 0.96 13.98 20.11
C THR A 159 2.32 13.35 20.44
N GLY A 160 3.32 13.50 19.56
CA GLY A 160 4.67 13.01 19.79
C GLY A 160 4.80 11.49 19.63
N SER A 161 6.01 10.97 19.83
CA SER A 161 6.32 9.54 19.66
C SER A 161 6.14 8.70 20.93
N SER A 162 5.81 9.33 22.05
CA SER A 162 5.70 8.69 23.36
C SER A 162 4.39 7.91 23.53
N GLY A 163 4.52 6.63 23.88
CA GLY A 163 3.38 5.75 24.20
C GLY A 163 2.51 5.41 22.98
N SER A 164 1.27 5.02 23.24
CA SER A 164 0.32 4.58 22.20
C SER A 164 -0.54 5.69 21.61
N TRP A 165 -0.52 6.89 22.20
CA TRP A 165 -1.47 7.97 21.89
C TRP A 165 -1.46 8.38 20.43
N ARG A 166 -0.26 8.55 19.84
CA ARG A 166 -0.16 8.93 18.43
C ARG A 166 -0.68 7.85 17.50
N LYS A 167 -0.42 6.57 17.81
CA LYS A 167 -0.99 5.46 17.04
C LYS A 167 -2.52 5.51 17.10
N THR A 168 -3.10 5.73 18.28
CA THR A 168 -4.56 5.86 18.44
C THR A 168 -5.12 7.02 17.61
N MET A 169 -4.45 8.17 17.60
CA MET A 169 -4.84 9.32 16.77
C MET A 169 -4.73 9.01 15.27
N ILE A 170 -3.64 8.36 14.84
CA ILE A 170 -3.42 7.94 13.45
C ILE A 170 -4.51 6.96 13.01
N ASP A 171 -4.77 5.90 13.79
CA ASP A 171 -5.76 4.89 13.45
C ASP A 171 -7.15 5.52 13.28
N ALA A 172 -7.52 6.43 14.18
CA ALA A 172 -8.79 7.16 14.10
C ALA A 172 -8.87 8.08 12.87
N ALA A 173 -7.81 8.81 12.57
CA ALA A 173 -7.75 9.72 11.42
C ALA A 173 -7.82 8.96 10.09
N ILE A 174 -7.10 7.84 9.98
CA ILE A 174 -7.10 6.99 8.78
C ILE A 174 -8.46 6.33 8.60
N SER A 175 -9.03 5.76 9.67
CA SER A 175 -10.39 5.17 9.63
C SER A 175 -11.43 6.19 9.17
N TRP A 176 -11.40 7.42 9.69
CA TRP A 176 -12.30 8.47 9.21
C TRP A 176 -12.07 8.78 7.73
N SER A 177 -10.81 8.83 7.28
CA SER A 177 -10.50 9.13 5.87
C SER A 177 -10.94 8.04 4.89
N CYS A 178 -11.03 6.77 5.32
CA CYS A 178 -11.62 5.69 4.54
C CYS A 178 -13.11 5.94 4.28
N ASP A 179 -13.83 6.42 5.30
CA ASP A 179 -15.28 6.65 5.22
C ASP A 179 -15.63 7.98 4.53
N ALA A 180 -14.81 9.01 4.73
CA ALA A 180 -15.06 10.36 4.22
C ALA A 180 -14.44 10.62 2.83
N GLY A 181 -13.54 9.75 2.38
CA GLY A 181 -12.83 9.87 1.11
C GLY A 181 -13.23 8.81 0.08
N GLU A 182 -12.52 8.79 -1.03
CA GLU A 182 -12.72 7.81 -2.11
C GLU A 182 -11.87 6.55 -1.94
N CYS A 183 -10.72 6.67 -1.26
CA CYS A 183 -9.76 5.59 -1.13
C CYS A 183 -10.14 4.65 0.03
N PRO A 184 -10.40 3.35 -0.22
CA PRO A 184 -10.81 2.40 0.84
C PRO A 184 -9.72 2.15 1.88
N THR A 185 -8.46 2.40 1.53
CA THR A 185 -7.31 2.27 2.43
C THR A 185 -7.03 3.54 3.24
N GLY A 186 -7.76 4.64 2.99
CA GLY A 186 -7.55 5.94 3.62
C GLY A 186 -6.91 6.97 2.68
N ASP A 187 -6.87 8.23 3.10
CA ASP A 187 -6.39 9.35 2.28
C ASP A 187 -4.88 9.24 1.96
N PRO A 188 -4.48 9.22 0.67
CA PRO A 188 -3.08 9.06 0.28
C PRO A 188 -2.13 10.13 0.83
N THR A 189 -2.60 11.38 0.95
CA THR A 189 -1.79 12.51 1.43
C THR A 189 -1.53 12.41 2.93
N LEU A 190 -2.54 11.98 3.68
CA LEU A 190 -2.45 11.69 5.11
C LEU A 190 -1.47 10.54 5.34
N HIS A 191 -1.58 9.45 4.57
CA HIS A 191 -0.64 8.34 4.59
C HIS A 191 0.81 8.76 4.30
N LEU A 192 1.06 9.52 3.24
CA LEU A 192 2.39 10.01 2.89
C LEU A 192 3.02 10.79 4.06
N SER A 193 2.28 11.76 4.59
CA SER A 193 2.77 12.64 5.67
C SER A 193 3.06 11.87 6.97
N ILE A 194 2.20 10.88 7.31
CA ILE A 194 2.42 10.01 8.47
C ILE A 194 3.64 9.11 8.24
N GLY A 195 3.77 8.53 7.04
CA GLY A 195 4.91 7.69 6.66
C GLY A 195 6.24 8.44 6.76
N GLU A 196 6.32 9.66 6.23
CA GLU A 196 7.50 10.53 6.35
C GLU A 196 7.86 10.84 7.80
N ARG A 197 6.86 11.11 8.65
CA ARG A 197 7.09 11.37 10.08
C ARG A 197 7.66 10.14 10.77
N LEU A 198 7.04 8.98 10.59
CA LEU A 198 7.49 7.74 11.19
C LEU A 198 8.88 7.35 10.69
N TYR A 199 9.18 7.63 9.42
CA TYR A 199 10.52 7.43 8.86
C TYR A 199 11.58 8.29 9.54
N LYS A 200 11.32 9.59 9.73
CA LYS A 200 12.22 10.52 10.44
C LYS A 200 12.51 10.11 11.89
N GLU A 201 11.65 9.26 12.46
CA GLU A 201 11.77 8.75 13.81
C GLU A 201 12.27 7.29 13.86
N ASN A 202 12.81 6.78 12.75
CA ASN A 202 13.32 5.41 12.60
C ASN A 202 12.28 4.32 12.91
N GLN A 203 10.99 4.63 12.81
CA GLN A 203 9.91 3.65 12.94
C GLN A 203 9.61 3.00 11.59
N PHE A 204 10.61 2.32 11.03
CA PHE A 204 10.59 1.84 9.64
C PHE A 204 9.41 0.92 9.34
N GLN A 205 9.13 -0.05 10.21
CA GLN A 205 8.03 -1.01 10.02
C GLN A 205 6.67 -0.29 9.86
N SER A 206 6.40 0.66 10.74
CA SER A 206 5.14 1.41 10.72
C SER A 206 5.09 2.36 9.52
N ALA A 207 6.21 3.02 9.20
CA ALA A 207 6.31 3.92 8.06
C ALA A 207 6.07 3.22 6.72
N VAL A 208 6.61 2.01 6.52
CA VAL A 208 6.42 1.20 5.31
C VAL A 208 4.93 1.01 5.00
N VAL A 209 4.13 0.64 6.00
CA VAL A 209 2.68 0.43 5.82
C VAL A 209 2.02 1.69 5.28
N HIS A 210 2.30 2.86 5.87
CA HIS A 210 1.70 4.10 5.39
C HIS A 210 2.20 4.53 4.01
N LEU A 211 3.50 4.37 3.71
CA LEU A 211 4.05 4.74 2.41
C LEU A 211 3.57 3.83 1.27
N LEU A 212 3.33 2.55 1.56
CA LEU A 212 2.67 1.64 0.62
C LEU A 212 1.22 2.09 0.38
N SER A 213 0.43 2.30 1.43
CA SER A 213 -0.98 2.71 1.32
C SER A 213 -1.19 4.04 0.59
N ALA A 214 -0.20 4.94 0.57
CA ALA A 214 -0.27 6.18 -0.21
C ALA A 214 -0.20 5.96 -1.74
N ALA A 215 0.42 4.85 -2.19
CA ALA A 215 0.42 4.36 -3.57
C ALA A 215 0.67 5.41 -4.69
N ASN A 216 1.56 6.39 -4.44
CA ASN A 216 1.93 7.42 -5.40
C ASN A 216 3.46 7.56 -5.58
N ARG A 217 3.89 8.28 -6.63
CA ARG A 217 5.32 8.41 -6.99
C ARG A 217 6.18 9.02 -5.88
N ASP A 218 5.64 9.98 -5.13
CA ASP A 218 6.40 10.64 -4.06
C ASP A 218 6.56 9.70 -2.87
N ALA A 219 5.49 8.99 -2.47
CA ALA A 219 5.56 7.94 -1.46
C ALA A 219 6.54 6.83 -1.85
N ALA A 220 6.58 6.45 -3.14
CA ALA A 220 7.52 5.47 -3.66
C ALA A 220 9.00 5.90 -3.48
N ARG A 221 9.31 7.18 -3.72
CA ARG A 221 10.66 7.73 -3.48
C ARG A 221 11.00 7.76 -2.00
N VAL A 222 10.05 8.16 -1.14
CA VAL A 222 10.25 8.13 0.32
C VAL A 222 10.47 6.70 0.81
N LEU A 223 9.70 5.73 0.31
CA LEU A 223 9.85 4.31 0.64
C LEU A 223 11.22 3.76 0.20
N SER A 224 11.69 4.16 -0.98
CA SER A 224 13.04 3.81 -1.46
C SER A 224 14.12 4.34 -0.52
N ASN A 225 14.03 5.60 -0.11
CA ASN A 225 14.95 6.17 0.88
C ASN A 225 14.89 5.43 2.22
N LEU A 226 13.69 5.12 2.69
CA LEU A 226 13.48 4.38 3.94
C LEU A 226 14.13 2.99 3.89
N LEU A 227 13.77 2.19 2.88
CA LEU A 227 14.28 0.82 2.77
C LEU A 227 15.78 0.81 2.48
N TRP A 228 16.31 1.84 1.83
CA TRP A 228 17.75 2.02 1.69
C TRP A 228 18.43 2.27 3.03
N THR A 229 17.96 3.25 3.81
CA THR A 229 18.49 3.54 5.15
C THR A 229 18.42 2.31 6.03
N TRP A 230 17.27 1.64 6.06
CA TRP A 230 17.10 0.41 6.83
C TRP A 230 18.07 -0.70 6.39
N SER A 231 18.28 -0.86 5.09
CA SER A 231 19.23 -1.85 4.57
C SER A 231 20.68 -1.57 4.98
N LYS A 232 21.03 -0.33 5.32
CA LYS A 232 22.36 0.05 5.80
C LYS A 232 22.54 -0.22 7.30
N GLU A 233 21.46 -0.21 8.06
CA GLU A 233 21.46 -0.56 9.49
C GLU A 233 21.50 -2.08 9.73
N ASP A 234 21.02 -2.86 8.76
CA ASP A 234 21.07 -4.32 8.81
C ASP A 234 22.49 -4.87 8.63
N LYS A 235 23.06 -5.35 9.74
CA LYS A 235 24.40 -5.96 9.79
C LYS A 235 24.53 -7.23 8.95
N SER A 236 23.42 -7.89 8.63
CA SER A 236 23.40 -9.07 7.77
C SER A 236 23.50 -8.71 6.27
N ASN A 237 23.16 -7.47 5.89
CA ASN A 237 23.25 -6.95 4.53
C ASN A 237 24.68 -6.49 4.17
N LYS A 238 25.65 -7.41 4.29
CA LYS A 238 27.04 -7.12 3.93
C LYS A 238 27.13 -6.84 2.43
N GLU A 239 27.77 -5.73 2.07
CA GLU A 239 28.02 -5.31 0.69
C GLU A 239 26.78 -5.30 -0.23
N GLY A 240 25.58 -5.10 0.33
CA GLY A 240 24.34 -5.05 -0.46
C GLY A 240 23.80 -6.41 -0.89
N THR A 241 24.33 -7.52 -0.36
CA THR A 241 23.88 -8.88 -0.69
C THR A 241 22.38 -9.14 -0.48
N LEU A 242 21.72 -8.38 0.41
CA LEU A 242 20.28 -8.46 0.68
C LEU A 242 19.49 -7.34 0.02
N SER A 243 20.11 -6.50 -0.83
CA SER A 243 19.44 -5.35 -1.46
C SER A 243 18.17 -5.74 -2.22
N GLY A 244 18.11 -6.91 -2.83
CA GLY A 244 16.88 -7.35 -3.50
C GLY A 244 15.76 -7.76 -2.56
N ARG A 245 16.05 -8.20 -1.32
CA ARG A 245 15.00 -8.47 -0.32
C ARG A 245 14.34 -7.19 0.18
N TYR A 246 15.13 -6.14 0.38
CA TYR A 246 14.62 -4.81 0.70
C TYR A 246 13.82 -4.22 -0.48
N ALA A 247 14.34 -4.32 -1.70
CA ALA A 247 13.62 -3.89 -2.89
C ALA A 247 12.28 -4.64 -3.07
N ALA A 248 12.23 -5.93 -2.70
CA ALA A 248 11.01 -6.74 -2.82
C ALA A 248 9.86 -6.17 -1.99
N ILE A 249 10.11 -5.57 -0.81
CA ILE A 249 9.07 -4.96 0.03
C ILE A 249 8.32 -3.87 -0.75
N GLY A 250 9.05 -2.96 -1.40
CA GLY A 250 8.43 -1.88 -2.18
C GLY A 250 7.80 -2.37 -3.48
N VAL A 251 8.48 -3.25 -4.22
CA VAL A 251 7.98 -3.75 -5.51
C VAL A 251 6.74 -4.62 -5.33
N LEU A 252 6.82 -5.65 -4.49
CA LEU A 252 5.68 -6.55 -4.25
C LEU A 252 4.53 -5.78 -3.62
N GLY A 253 4.80 -4.95 -2.60
CA GLY A 253 3.76 -4.16 -1.94
C GLY A 253 3.02 -3.22 -2.89
N TYR A 254 3.71 -2.52 -3.79
CA TYR A 254 3.03 -1.65 -4.75
C TYR A 254 2.32 -2.40 -5.88
N LEU A 255 2.86 -3.55 -6.33
CA LEU A 255 2.18 -4.39 -7.32
C LEU A 255 0.92 -5.03 -6.73
N GLU A 256 0.97 -5.47 -5.47
CA GLU A 256 -0.21 -5.95 -4.76
C GLU A 256 -1.21 -4.83 -4.54
N LEU A 257 -0.78 -3.59 -4.38
CA LEU A 257 -1.67 -2.43 -4.43
C LEU A 257 -2.04 -2.01 -5.86
N GLY A 258 -1.82 -2.85 -6.88
CA GLY A 258 -2.20 -2.55 -8.25
C GLY A 258 -1.46 -1.37 -8.92
N SER A 259 -0.47 -0.77 -8.25
CA SER A 259 0.20 0.46 -8.69
C SER A 259 1.54 0.16 -9.34
N ILE A 260 1.52 -0.19 -10.62
CA ILE A 260 2.74 -0.45 -11.42
C ILE A 260 3.64 0.80 -11.45
N ILE A 261 3.05 1.99 -11.57
CA ILE A 261 3.79 3.25 -11.62
C ILE A 261 4.60 3.48 -10.35
N SER A 262 4.01 3.21 -9.18
CA SER A 262 4.70 3.35 -7.89
C SER A 262 5.78 2.29 -7.71
N ALA A 263 5.49 1.02 -8.07
CA ALA A 263 6.47 -0.06 -8.04
C ALA A 263 7.72 0.28 -8.90
N ARG A 264 7.48 0.79 -10.11
CA ARG A 264 8.54 1.20 -11.03
C ARG A 264 9.32 2.40 -10.50
N SER A 265 8.63 3.45 -10.05
CA SER A 265 9.26 4.67 -9.52
C SER A 265 10.13 4.37 -8.29
N PHE A 266 9.65 3.48 -7.41
CA PHE A 266 10.40 2.96 -6.27
C PHE A 266 11.65 2.22 -6.73
N LEU A 267 11.50 1.23 -7.63
CA LEU A 267 12.60 0.36 -8.03
C LEU A 267 13.68 1.14 -8.80
N GLU A 268 13.30 2.03 -9.72
CA GLU A 268 14.25 2.86 -10.47
C GLU A 268 15.16 3.65 -9.51
N ASP A 269 14.57 4.36 -8.55
CA ASP A 269 15.33 5.14 -7.57
C ASP A 269 16.16 4.25 -6.62
N TYR A 270 15.64 3.10 -6.20
CA TYR A 270 16.37 2.15 -5.36
C TYR A 270 17.58 1.54 -6.09
N LEU A 271 17.43 1.17 -7.37
CA LEU A 271 18.52 0.62 -8.18
C LEU A 271 19.64 1.64 -8.38
N GLN A 272 19.33 2.93 -8.57
CA GLN A 272 20.38 3.97 -8.66
C GLN A 272 21.22 4.05 -7.37
N LYS A 273 20.59 3.87 -6.20
CA LYS A 273 21.32 3.82 -4.92
C LYS A 273 22.21 2.58 -4.81
N VAL A 274 21.73 1.41 -5.27
CA VAL A 274 22.52 0.18 -5.32
C VAL A 274 23.72 0.35 -6.25
N ILE A 275 23.52 0.85 -7.47
CA ILE A 275 24.59 1.05 -8.47
C ILE A 275 25.65 2.03 -7.94
N SER A 276 25.21 3.14 -7.35
CA SER A 276 26.12 4.19 -6.84
C SER A 276 27.00 3.69 -5.69
N ASN A 277 26.46 2.86 -4.80
CA ASN A 277 27.16 2.46 -3.58
C ASN A 277 27.79 1.07 -3.65
N TYR A 278 27.34 0.23 -4.58
CA TYR A 278 27.81 -1.14 -4.79
C TYR A 278 28.00 -1.42 -6.29
N PRO A 279 28.87 -0.66 -7.00
CA PRO A 279 29.01 -0.77 -8.46
C PRO A 279 29.48 -2.16 -8.91
N LYS A 280 30.19 -2.90 -8.04
CA LYS A 280 30.63 -4.28 -8.31
C LYS A 280 29.48 -5.29 -8.46
N LEU A 281 28.28 -4.93 -8.00
CA LEU A 281 27.09 -5.78 -8.14
C LEU A 281 26.45 -5.67 -9.52
N LEU A 282 26.77 -4.62 -10.28
CA LEU A 282 26.27 -4.43 -11.64
C LEU A 282 27.20 -5.16 -12.62
N ASN A 283 26.64 -6.11 -13.38
CA ASN A 283 27.37 -6.81 -14.43
C ASN A 283 27.29 -6.06 -15.76
N SER A 284 26.07 -5.71 -16.18
CA SER A 284 25.83 -5.02 -17.44
C SER A 284 24.51 -4.27 -17.42
N GLU A 285 24.31 -3.38 -18.39
CA GLU A 285 23.03 -2.73 -18.67
C GLU A 285 22.58 -3.09 -20.08
N THR A 286 21.27 -3.22 -20.26
CA THR A 286 20.64 -3.41 -21.57
C THR A 286 19.41 -2.51 -21.68
N VAL A 287 18.90 -2.33 -22.89
CA VAL A 287 17.72 -1.52 -23.17
C VAL A 287 16.61 -2.42 -23.64
N SER A 288 15.44 -2.30 -23.00
CA SER A 288 14.23 -2.97 -23.44
C SER A 288 13.76 -2.41 -24.78
N GLU A 289 13.67 -3.27 -25.80
CA GLU A 289 13.26 -2.87 -27.15
C GLU A 289 11.81 -2.35 -27.23
N CYS A 290 10.94 -2.78 -26.30
CA CYS A 290 9.52 -2.46 -26.37
C CYS A 290 9.16 -1.07 -25.84
N ASN A 291 10.00 -0.50 -24.97
CA ASN A 291 9.69 0.76 -24.28
C ASN A 291 10.93 1.62 -23.97
N ASN A 292 12.08 1.29 -24.55
CA ASN A 292 13.39 1.93 -24.32
C ASN A 292 13.75 2.07 -22.83
N SER A 293 13.19 1.23 -21.96
CA SER A 293 13.50 1.27 -20.53
C SER A 293 14.82 0.53 -20.27
N LYS A 294 15.68 1.14 -19.46
CA LYS A 294 16.94 0.51 -19.05
C LYS A 294 16.66 -0.67 -18.13
N ILE A 295 17.28 -1.81 -18.41
CA ILE A 295 17.28 -2.99 -17.57
C ILE A 295 18.72 -3.21 -17.10
N TYR A 296 18.90 -3.28 -15.79
CA TYR A 296 20.20 -3.50 -15.17
C TYR A 296 20.35 -4.97 -14.79
N ILE A 297 21.44 -5.60 -15.23
CA ILE A 297 21.75 -7.00 -14.93
C ILE A 297 22.71 -7.02 -13.75
N PHE A 298 22.22 -7.46 -12.59
CA PHE A 298 22.99 -7.57 -11.36
C PHE A 298 23.48 -8.99 -11.12
N VAL A 299 24.56 -9.12 -10.35
CA VAL A 299 24.97 -10.40 -9.73
C VAL A 299 23.88 -10.91 -8.79
N ILE A 300 23.11 -10.00 -8.18
CA ILE A 300 22.03 -10.31 -7.24
C ILE A 300 20.76 -10.71 -8.00
N PRO A 301 20.36 -11.99 -7.99
CA PRO A 301 19.25 -12.49 -8.80
C PRO A 301 17.92 -11.85 -8.44
N SER A 302 17.70 -11.56 -7.15
CA SER A 302 16.48 -10.91 -6.68
C SER A 302 16.23 -9.54 -7.31
N LEU A 303 17.28 -8.76 -7.62
CA LEU A 303 17.09 -7.46 -8.29
C LEU A 303 16.72 -7.62 -9.76
N ASN A 304 17.24 -8.66 -10.42
CA ASN A 304 16.88 -8.99 -11.81
C ASN A 304 15.42 -9.47 -11.87
N PHE A 305 15.03 -10.34 -10.93
CA PHE A 305 13.67 -10.84 -10.79
C PHE A 305 12.66 -9.70 -10.65
N LEU A 306 12.90 -8.74 -9.76
CA LEU A 306 11.95 -7.65 -9.50
C LEU A 306 11.75 -6.71 -10.70
N GLN A 307 12.81 -6.44 -11.46
CA GLN A 307 12.71 -5.68 -12.71
C GLN A 307 11.83 -6.41 -13.73
N LEU A 308 12.09 -7.71 -13.93
CA LEU A 308 11.31 -8.55 -14.84
C LEU A 308 9.86 -8.71 -14.37
N LEU A 309 9.63 -8.79 -13.06
CA LEU A 309 8.30 -8.91 -12.48
C LEU A 309 7.45 -7.68 -12.81
N ILE A 310 7.99 -6.46 -12.65
CA ILE A 310 7.29 -5.23 -13.03
C ILE A 310 6.94 -5.23 -14.52
N LEU A 311 7.92 -5.57 -15.38
CA LEU A 311 7.70 -5.63 -16.83
C LEU A 311 6.62 -6.67 -17.19
N THR A 312 6.65 -7.83 -16.54
CA THR A 312 5.68 -8.91 -16.78
C THR A 312 4.27 -8.50 -16.31
N CYS A 313 4.14 -7.87 -15.14
CA CYS A 313 2.88 -7.32 -14.66
C CYS A 313 2.35 -6.19 -15.55
N GLN A 314 3.22 -5.36 -16.12
CA GLN A 314 2.85 -4.31 -17.07
C GLN A 314 2.28 -4.88 -18.39
N VAL A 315 2.80 -6.02 -18.85
CA VAL A 315 2.25 -6.74 -20.02
C VAL A 315 0.94 -7.45 -19.68
N GLY A 316 0.78 -7.91 -18.44
CA GLY A 316 -0.41 -8.65 -17.99
C GLY A 316 -0.54 -10.00 -18.71
N PRO A 317 -1.76 -10.46 -19.04
CA PRO A 317 -1.95 -11.74 -19.72
C PRO A 317 -1.24 -11.81 -21.08
N GLY A 318 -1.00 -10.68 -21.75
CA GLY A 318 -0.39 -10.63 -23.08
C GLY A 318 -1.28 -11.24 -24.17
N SER A 319 -0.68 -11.53 -25.33
CA SER A 319 -1.37 -12.14 -26.46
C SER A 319 -1.53 -13.65 -26.30
N LEU A 320 -2.39 -14.24 -27.12
CA LEU A 320 -2.46 -15.68 -27.32
C LEU A 320 -1.19 -16.18 -28.05
N PRO A 321 -0.88 -17.50 -28.02
CA PRO A 321 0.31 -18.04 -28.69
C PRO A 321 0.39 -17.76 -30.19
N ASN A 322 -0.76 -17.52 -30.84
CA ASN A 322 -0.86 -17.14 -32.25
C ASN A 322 -0.72 -15.62 -32.50
N GLY A 323 -0.40 -14.83 -31.46
CA GLY A 323 -0.22 -13.38 -31.53
C GLY A 323 -1.51 -12.55 -31.44
N THR A 324 -2.70 -13.16 -31.38
CA THR A 324 -3.96 -12.39 -31.31
C THR A 324 -4.31 -11.97 -29.89
N ILE A 325 -5.11 -10.92 -29.74
CA ILE A 325 -5.57 -10.44 -28.44
C ILE A 325 -6.55 -11.47 -27.84
N PRO A 326 -6.38 -11.86 -26.56
CA PRO A 326 -7.32 -12.78 -25.92
C PRO A 326 -8.72 -12.16 -25.78
N PRO A 327 -9.80 -12.90 -26.04
CA PRO A 327 -11.17 -12.44 -25.77
C PRO A 327 -11.39 -12.11 -24.28
N ALA A 328 -12.41 -11.29 -24.00
CA ALA A 328 -12.81 -10.99 -22.63
C ALA A 328 -13.10 -12.29 -21.85
N ASN A 329 -12.59 -12.38 -20.61
CA ASN A 329 -12.69 -13.56 -19.73
C ASN A 329 -11.94 -14.82 -20.23
N HIS A 330 -10.92 -14.66 -21.07
CA HIS A 330 -10.09 -15.80 -21.49
C HIS A 330 -9.27 -16.38 -20.32
N ASN A 331 -9.63 -17.59 -19.90
CA ASN A 331 -8.96 -18.28 -18.80
C ASN A 331 -7.81 -19.21 -19.25
N GLY A 332 -7.72 -19.54 -20.53
CA GLY A 332 -6.68 -20.41 -21.07
C GLY A 332 -5.28 -19.76 -21.14
N PRO A 333 -4.31 -20.43 -21.79
CA PRO A 333 -2.93 -20.00 -21.86
C PRO A 333 -2.77 -18.74 -22.71
N THR A 334 -1.89 -17.85 -22.25
CA THR A 334 -1.47 -16.64 -22.96
C THR A 334 0.04 -16.48 -22.73
N ILE A 335 0.71 -15.71 -23.59
CA ILE A 335 2.17 -15.52 -23.52
C ILE A 335 2.57 -14.93 -22.17
N GLY A 336 1.85 -13.93 -21.67
CA GLY A 336 2.14 -13.31 -20.36
C GLY A 336 1.99 -14.28 -19.18
N LYS A 337 0.97 -15.16 -19.20
CA LYS A 337 0.80 -16.22 -18.19
C LYS A 337 1.99 -17.19 -18.22
N ALA A 338 2.39 -17.63 -19.40
CA ALA A 338 3.52 -18.55 -19.57
C ALA A 338 4.84 -17.91 -19.11
N VAL A 339 5.10 -16.66 -19.48
CA VAL A 339 6.28 -15.89 -19.05
C VAL A 339 6.32 -15.75 -17.54
N TYR A 340 5.21 -15.35 -16.92
CA TYR A 340 5.11 -15.22 -15.47
C TYR A 340 5.40 -16.54 -14.75
N GLN A 341 4.77 -17.64 -15.18
CA GLN A 341 4.96 -18.96 -14.59
C GLN A 341 6.38 -19.48 -14.77
N ALA A 342 6.97 -19.30 -15.95
CA ALA A 342 8.34 -19.69 -16.24
C ALA A 342 9.34 -18.88 -15.40
N MET A 343 9.15 -17.56 -15.29
CA MET A 343 9.98 -16.67 -14.48
C MET A 343 9.91 -17.06 -13.00
N ALA A 344 8.70 -17.14 -12.43
CA ALA A 344 8.51 -17.52 -11.03
C ALA A 344 9.10 -18.91 -10.74
N GLY A 345 8.86 -19.88 -11.63
CA GLY A 345 9.40 -21.25 -11.50
C GLY A 345 10.92 -21.31 -11.57
N ARG A 346 11.55 -20.56 -12.49
CA ARG A 346 13.01 -20.53 -12.65
C ARG A 346 13.67 -19.89 -11.43
N TYR A 347 13.20 -18.71 -11.02
CA TYR A 347 13.81 -17.98 -9.91
C TYR A 347 13.56 -18.65 -8.55
N SER A 348 12.44 -19.37 -8.38
CA SER A 348 12.21 -20.22 -7.19
C SER A 348 13.26 -21.32 -7.03
N ARG A 349 13.79 -21.86 -8.12
CA ARG A 349 14.83 -22.91 -8.07
C ARG A 349 16.22 -22.35 -7.84
N PHE A 350 16.45 -21.11 -8.26
CA PHE A 350 17.76 -20.48 -8.22
C PHE A 350 18.07 -19.86 -6.86
N ASP A 351 17.07 -19.24 -6.22
CA ASP A 351 17.26 -18.48 -5.00
C ASP A 351 16.12 -18.73 -4.01
N GLY A 352 16.45 -19.36 -2.88
CA GLY A 352 15.47 -19.92 -1.94
C GLY A 352 14.54 -18.89 -1.29
N TRP A 353 14.87 -17.58 -1.33
CA TRP A 353 13.98 -16.56 -0.75
C TRP A 353 12.64 -16.46 -1.49
N ILE A 354 12.60 -16.74 -2.81
CA ILE A 354 11.33 -16.71 -3.57
C ILE A 354 10.44 -17.87 -3.16
N SER A 355 11.02 -19.00 -2.77
CA SER A 355 10.28 -20.15 -2.25
C SER A 355 9.76 -19.96 -0.83
N THR A 356 10.06 -18.84 -0.17
CA THR A 356 9.50 -18.56 1.17
C THR A 356 7.97 -18.41 1.08
N PRO A 357 7.22 -18.87 2.10
CA PRO A 357 5.75 -18.85 2.06
C PRO A 357 5.16 -17.46 1.79
N ALA A 358 5.74 -16.42 2.40
CA ALA A 358 5.27 -15.05 2.24
C ALA A 358 5.41 -14.54 0.81
N ILE A 359 6.54 -14.85 0.15
CA ILE A 359 6.77 -14.43 -1.24
C ILE A 359 5.91 -15.27 -2.19
N GLN A 360 5.72 -16.56 -1.93
CA GLN A 360 4.81 -17.39 -2.73
C GLN A 360 3.35 -16.92 -2.65
N GLU A 361 2.89 -16.51 -1.46
CA GLU A 361 1.55 -15.92 -1.28
C GLU A 361 1.40 -14.61 -2.06
N SER A 362 2.42 -13.75 -1.99
CA SER A 362 2.48 -12.51 -2.76
C SER A 362 2.44 -12.76 -4.26
N LEU A 363 3.32 -13.63 -4.76
CA LEU A 363 3.35 -14.03 -6.16
C LEU A 363 2.02 -14.61 -6.61
N ALA A 364 1.43 -15.49 -5.83
CA ALA A 364 0.16 -16.09 -6.19
C ALA A 364 -1.00 -15.07 -6.17
N THR A 365 -0.94 -14.04 -5.32
CA THR A 365 -1.85 -12.87 -5.39
C THR A 365 -1.65 -12.09 -6.69
N LEU A 366 -0.40 -11.80 -7.07
CA LEU A 366 -0.08 -11.14 -8.33
C LEU A 366 -0.51 -11.96 -9.56
N ALA A 367 -0.35 -13.29 -9.49
CA ALA A 367 -0.76 -14.24 -10.53
C ALA A 367 -2.27 -14.13 -10.80
N GLU A 368 -3.07 -14.01 -9.75
CA GLU A 368 -4.51 -13.79 -9.86
C GLU A 368 -4.83 -12.38 -10.35
N MET A 369 -4.22 -11.34 -9.75
CA MET A 369 -4.51 -9.94 -10.04
C MET A 369 -4.19 -9.53 -11.48
N TYR A 370 -3.01 -9.90 -11.98
CA TYR A 370 -2.50 -9.43 -13.27
C TYR A 370 -2.72 -10.44 -14.40
N PHE A 371 -2.91 -11.72 -14.08
CA PHE A 371 -2.96 -12.78 -15.09
C PHE A 371 -4.22 -13.66 -14.97
N GLY A 372 -5.06 -13.49 -13.95
CA GLY A 372 -6.24 -14.33 -13.74
C GLY A 372 -5.91 -15.80 -13.49
N ILE A 373 -4.68 -16.12 -13.06
CA ILE A 373 -4.26 -17.47 -12.71
C ILE A 373 -4.81 -17.75 -11.31
N ARG A 374 -5.91 -18.49 -11.23
CA ARG A 374 -6.51 -18.86 -9.96
C ARG A 374 -5.61 -19.83 -9.21
N GLN A 375 -5.39 -19.56 -7.93
CA GLN A 375 -4.76 -20.55 -7.05
C GLN A 375 -5.64 -21.79 -6.98
N GLN A 376 -5.08 -22.93 -7.38
CA GLN A 376 -5.68 -24.21 -7.05
C GLN A 376 -5.43 -24.40 -5.55
N ARG A 377 -6.43 -24.06 -4.73
CA ARG A 377 -6.35 -24.19 -3.28
C ARG A 377 -5.90 -25.61 -2.96
N GLN A 378 -4.63 -25.79 -2.59
CA GLN A 378 -4.17 -26.99 -1.87
C GLN A 378 -4.64 -26.91 -0.42
N GLY A 379 -5.94 -26.63 -0.24
CA GLY A 379 -6.66 -26.66 1.02
C GLY A 379 -7.51 -27.92 1.12
N GLY A 380 -7.04 -29.03 0.55
CA GLY A 380 -7.54 -30.35 0.89
C GLY A 380 -6.96 -30.70 2.26
N ASN A 381 -7.82 -30.79 3.28
CA ASN A 381 -7.45 -31.30 4.59
C ASN A 381 -6.71 -32.63 4.41
N ILE A 382 -5.40 -32.64 4.64
CA ILE A 382 -4.55 -33.85 4.56
C ILE A 382 -5.17 -34.98 5.39
N LEU A 383 -5.85 -34.62 6.50
CA LEU A 383 -6.57 -35.52 7.38
C LEU A 383 -7.89 -36.04 6.79
N SER A 384 -8.58 -35.25 5.96
CA SER A 384 -9.77 -35.67 5.20
C SER A 384 -9.40 -36.59 4.04
N ASP A 385 -8.29 -36.34 3.36
CA ASP A 385 -7.80 -37.21 2.28
C ASP A 385 -7.23 -38.52 2.84
N LEU A 386 -6.56 -38.47 3.99
CA LEU A 386 -6.16 -39.67 4.73
C LEU A 386 -7.38 -40.43 5.26
N MET A 387 -8.37 -39.78 5.87
CA MET A 387 -9.59 -40.47 6.31
C MET A 387 -10.40 -41.02 5.14
N GLY A 388 -10.47 -40.33 4.00
CA GLY A 388 -11.12 -40.84 2.79
C GLY A 388 -10.43 -42.10 2.26
N SER A 389 -9.09 -42.11 2.25
CA SER A 389 -8.30 -43.28 1.82
C SER A 389 -8.27 -44.41 2.84
N LEU A 390 -8.48 -44.13 4.13
CA LEU A 390 -8.49 -45.16 5.21
C LEU A 390 -9.88 -45.77 5.43
N PHE A 391 -10.96 -45.00 5.20
CA PHE A 391 -12.35 -45.43 5.39
C PHE A 391 -13.05 -45.93 4.12
N SER A 392 -12.45 -45.81 2.92
CA SER A 392 -12.99 -46.43 1.69
C SER A 392 -12.53 -47.89 1.46
N GLY A 393 -12.03 -48.55 2.50
CA GLY A 393 -11.64 -49.96 2.42
C GLY A 393 -12.85 -50.91 2.40
N GLY A 394 -13.18 -51.46 1.23
CA GLY A 394 -13.82 -52.79 1.13
C GLY A 394 -15.03 -52.93 0.21
N GLY A 395 -14.79 -53.44 -1.02
CA GLY A 395 -15.56 -54.54 -1.63
C GLY A 395 -16.94 -54.28 -2.27
N GLY A 396 -16.98 -54.36 -3.60
CA GLY A 396 -18.01 -55.15 -4.34
C GLY A 396 -19.16 -54.39 -5.00
N GLY A 397 -19.38 -54.65 -6.30
CA GLY A 397 -20.66 -54.43 -7.00
C GLY A 397 -20.56 -53.59 -8.28
N GLY A 398 -20.70 -54.22 -9.45
CA GLY A 398 -20.46 -53.60 -10.76
C GLY A 398 -21.65 -52.91 -11.43
N GLY A 399 -21.35 -52.26 -12.56
CA GLY A 399 -22.29 -51.73 -13.56
C GLY A 399 -21.55 -50.89 -14.62
N PRO A 400 -21.82 -51.04 -15.94
CA PRO A 400 -20.83 -50.79 -16.99
C PRO A 400 -20.87 -49.38 -17.57
N GLY A 401 -19.69 -48.83 -17.90
CA GLY A 401 -19.60 -47.56 -18.60
C GLY A 401 -18.31 -47.41 -19.42
N GLY A 402 -18.40 -47.73 -20.71
CA GLY A 402 -17.65 -47.11 -21.82
C GLY A 402 -16.14 -47.41 -21.96
N PRO A 403 -15.60 -47.54 -23.18
CA PRO A 403 -14.23 -47.99 -23.39
C PRO A 403 -13.22 -46.90 -23.02
N SER A 404 -12.22 -47.31 -22.24
CA SER A 404 -11.00 -46.57 -21.95
C SER A 404 -10.19 -46.34 -23.23
N SER A 405 -9.95 -45.07 -23.57
CA SER A 405 -8.79 -44.69 -24.39
C SER A 405 -7.57 -44.57 -23.49
N LEU A 406 -6.50 -45.21 -23.92
CA LEU A 406 -5.17 -45.22 -23.33
C LEU A 406 -4.61 -43.80 -23.10
N PRO A 407 -3.72 -43.60 -22.12
CA PRO A 407 -3.01 -42.34 -21.98
C PRO A 407 -2.10 -42.12 -23.21
N PRO A 408 -2.05 -40.92 -23.82
CA PRO A 408 -1.00 -40.65 -24.76
C PRO A 408 0.33 -40.57 -24.01
N SER A 409 1.21 -41.52 -24.36
CA SER A 409 2.66 -41.39 -24.19
C SER A 409 3.10 -40.06 -24.80
N PHE A 410 3.57 -39.12 -23.98
CA PHE A 410 4.26 -37.93 -24.47
C PHE A 410 5.59 -38.38 -25.10
N ALA A 411 5.64 -38.37 -26.43
CA ALA A 411 6.89 -38.35 -27.17
C ALA A 411 7.66 -37.06 -26.85
N PRO A 412 9.00 -37.10 -26.80
CA PRO A 412 9.81 -35.90 -26.58
C PRO A 412 9.59 -34.92 -27.74
N LEU A 413 9.27 -33.67 -27.41
CA LEU A 413 9.18 -32.60 -28.40
C LEU A 413 10.57 -32.34 -28.99
N ASP A 414 10.61 -32.43 -30.32
CA ASP A 414 11.72 -32.16 -31.20
C ASP A 414 12.27 -30.73 -30.98
N GLN A 415 13.57 -30.61 -30.73
CA GLN A 415 14.27 -29.36 -30.40
C GLN A 415 14.72 -28.56 -31.62
N SER A 416 14.33 -28.92 -32.84
CA SER A 416 14.74 -28.19 -34.05
C SER A 416 13.60 -27.37 -34.67
N ASN A 417 13.30 -26.19 -34.09
CA ASN A 417 12.89 -24.98 -34.83
C ASN A 417 12.45 -23.83 -33.89
N LEU A 418 13.36 -23.38 -33.02
CA LEU A 418 13.26 -22.06 -32.39
C LEU A 418 14.39 -21.18 -32.95
N PRO A 419 14.11 -19.92 -33.35
CA PRO A 419 15.15 -19.02 -33.83
C PRO A 419 16.20 -18.81 -32.72
N VAL A 420 17.46 -18.98 -33.11
CA VAL A 420 18.61 -19.22 -32.22
C VAL A 420 19.08 -17.99 -31.42
N GLU A 421 18.38 -16.85 -31.49
CA GLU A 421 18.83 -15.62 -30.81
C GLU A 421 18.23 -15.35 -29.41
N LEU A 422 17.33 -16.19 -28.89
CA LEU A 422 16.76 -15.97 -27.53
C LEU A 422 17.35 -16.83 -26.40
N VAL A 423 18.43 -17.58 -26.66
CA VAL A 423 19.03 -18.50 -25.67
C VAL A 423 20.21 -17.88 -24.90
N LEU A 424 20.65 -16.66 -25.24
CA LEU A 424 21.84 -16.05 -24.64
C LEU A 424 21.60 -14.95 -23.59
N LEU A 425 20.36 -14.68 -23.18
CA LEU A 425 20.06 -13.72 -22.10
C LEU A 425 19.02 -14.23 -21.09
N LEU A 426 19.07 -15.52 -20.81
CA LEU A 426 18.24 -16.18 -19.82
C LEU A 426 19.08 -17.15 -19.02
#